data_AF-A0A2B4RZZ7-F1
#
_entry.id   AF-A0A2B4RZZ7-F1
#
_cell.length_a   1.000
_cell.length_b   1.000
_cell.length_c   1.000
_cell.angle_alpha   90.00
_cell.angle_beta   90.00
_cell.angle_gamma   90.00
#
_symmetry.space_group_name_H-M   'P 1'
#
loop_
_entity.id
_entity.type
_entity.pdbx_description
1 polymer ?
#
loop_
_entity_poly.entity_id
_entity_poly.type
_entity_poly.pdbx_seq_one_letter_code
_entity_poly.pdbx_strand_id
1 'polypeptide(L)'
;MKVILVVMNTSDQLPVGLLAQLVEHCSGIAEGPFSTFHIQNDPNIEWTGVKFSSDGKMILLATNGGVIHLIDAFQGTQLHTFTGHTVTRSTPVEVCFTPDAQYAISGSQDGRVHVWGSDSGQKLTVLEGNHPGPIQCVAFNPKYMMLASACTNMAFWLPNLEEVDEASKRSLPS
;
A
#
# COMPACT_ATOMS: atom_id res chain seq x y z
N MET A 1 2.45 -10.03 22.44
CA MET A 1 1.98 -9.74 21.07
C MET A 1 1.50 -8.29 21.09
N LYS A 2 2.19 -7.37 20.38
CA LYS A 2 1.82 -5.96 20.36
C LYS A 2 0.82 -5.79 19.22
N VAL A 3 -0.38 -5.33 19.50
CA VAL A 3 -1.40 -5.07 18.48
C VAL A 3 -1.39 -3.58 18.19
N ILE A 4 -1.47 -3.22 16.92
CA ILE A 4 -1.24 -1.86 16.44
C ILE A 4 -2.54 -1.34 15.84
N LEU A 5 -3.03 -0.23 16.37
CA LEU A 5 -4.21 0.44 15.86
C LEU A 5 -3.75 1.66 15.05
N VAL A 6 -4.00 1.63 13.75
CA VAL A 6 -3.72 2.77 12.86
C VAL A 6 -4.93 3.70 12.91
N VAL A 7 -4.79 4.86 13.58
CA VAL A 7 -5.85 5.87 13.66
C VAL A 7 -5.55 6.98 12.66
N MET A 8 -6.36 7.07 11.61
CA MET A 8 -6.25 8.12 10.58
C MET A 8 -7.24 9.22 10.90
N ASN A 9 -6.75 10.43 11.20
CA ASN A 9 -7.61 11.60 11.44
C ASN A 9 -7.87 12.32 10.11
N THR A 10 -9.13 12.61 9.80
CA THR A 10 -9.55 13.31 8.57
C THR A 10 -10.36 14.59 8.81
N SER A 11 -10.29 15.22 10.00
CA SER A 11 -10.68 16.64 10.13
C SER A 11 -10.27 17.25 11.48
N ASP A 12 -9.54 18.37 11.42
CA ASP A 12 -9.42 19.30 12.55
C ASP A 12 -10.70 20.13 12.66
N GLN A 13 -11.70 19.62 13.38
CA GLN A 13 -12.65 20.42 14.17
C GLN A 13 -13.39 19.49 15.14
N LEU A 14 -12.70 18.96 16.15
CA LEU A 14 -13.39 18.59 17.38
C LEU A 14 -12.66 19.24 18.56
N PRO A 15 -13.38 19.99 19.43
CA PRO A 15 -12.79 20.50 20.64
C PRO A 15 -12.25 19.32 21.45
N VAL A 16 -11.09 19.51 22.08
CA VAL A 16 -10.30 18.49 22.79
C VAL A 16 -11.12 17.66 23.80
N GLY A 17 -12.32 18.11 24.18
CA GLY A 17 -13.27 17.39 25.03
C GLY A 17 -14.18 16.34 24.37
N LEU A 18 -14.27 16.24 23.03
CA LEU A 18 -15.16 15.25 22.37
C LEU A 18 -14.45 13.94 22.00
N LEU A 19 -13.12 13.92 21.97
CA LEU A 19 -12.33 12.70 21.75
C LEU A 19 -12.53 11.66 22.88
N ALA A 20 -12.97 12.09 24.07
CA ALA A 20 -13.30 11.20 25.17
C ALA A 20 -14.58 10.38 24.93
N GLN A 21 -15.49 10.84 24.07
CA GLN A 21 -16.86 10.29 24.03
C GLN A 21 -17.11 9.25 22.92
N LEU A 22 -16.16 9.04 22.01
CA LEU A 22 -16.19 7.93 21.03
C LEU A 22 -15.44 6.67 21.50
N VAL A 23 -14.89 6.68 22.71
CA VAL A 23 -14.23 5.52 23.34
C VAL A 23 -15.19 4.73 24.25
N GLU A 24 -16.36 5.29 24.61
CA GLU A 24 -17.23 4.72 25.65
C GLU A 24 -18.02 3.44 25.26
N HIS A 25 -17.97 2.99 23.99
CA HIS A 25 -18.63 1.73 23.58
C HIS A 25 -17.67 0.54 23.39
N CYS A 26 -16.39 0.69 23.72
CA CYS A 26 -15.39 -0.40 23.66
C CYS A 26 -14.54 -0.43 24.94
N SER A 27 -15.18 -0.43 26.10
CA SER A 27 -14.54 -0.38 27.42
C SER A 27 -13.63 -1.57 27.77
N GLY A 28 -13.52 -2.60 26.91
CA GLY A 28 -12.56 -3.71 27.06
C GLY A 28 -11.37 -3.68 26.08
N ILE A 29 -11.45 -2.92 24.99
CA ILE A 29 -10.39 -2.85 23.95
C ILE A 29 -9.52 -1.60 24.14
N ALA A 30 -10.08 -0.52 24.68
CA ALA A 30 -9.34 0.73 24.86
C ALA A 30 -8.18 0.63 25.88
N GLU A 31 -8.22 -0.35 26.80
CA GLU A 31 -7.19 -0.55 27.83
C GLU A 31 -6.18 -1.66 27.51
N GLY A 32 -6.23 -2.25 26.31
CA GLY A 32 -5.24 -3.27 25.92
C GLY A 32 -3.86 -2.68 25.60
N PRO A 33 -2.84 -3.52 25.34
CA PRO A 33 -1.44 -3.11 25.14
C PRO A 33 -1.19 -2.49 23.75
N PHE A 34 -2.08 -1.60 23.31
CA PHE A 34 -2.03 -0.98 21.98
C PHE A 34 -1.18 0.28 22.03
N SER A 35 -0.32 0.47 21.02
CA SER A 35 0.34 1.75 20.76
C SER A 35 -0.31 2.39 19.55
N THR A 36 -0.73 3.64 19.72
CA THR A 36 -1.27 4.47 18.64
C THR A 36 -0.21 5.45 18.18
N PHE A 37 -0.11 5.67 16.87
CA PHE A 37 0.68 6.73 16.28
C PHE A 37 -0.19 7.57 15.34
N HIS A 38 0.17 8.83 15.17
CA HIS A 38 -0.50 9.77 14.29
C HIS A 38 0.45 10.15 13.17
N ILE A 39 -0.04 10.07 11.93
CA ILE A 39 0.70 10.48 10.74
C ILE A 39 0.08 11.76 10.24
N GLN A 40 0.90 12.80 10.14
CA GLN A 40 0.47 14.08 9.59
C GLN A 40 0.45 14.02 8.07
N ASN A 41 -0.60 14.56 7.48
CA ASN A 41 -0.72 14.80 6.04
C ASN A 41 -1.42 16.15 5.82
N ASP A 42 -1.37 16.66 4.60
CA ASP A 42 -2.08 17.89 4.24
C ASP A 42 -3.58 17.71 4.53
N PRO A 43 -4.24 18.65 5.24
CA PRO A 43 -5.66 18.53 5.59
C PRO A 43 -6.60 18.52 4.37
N ASN A 44 -6.12 18.94 3.20
CA ASN A 44 -6.87 18.87 1.95
C ASN A 44 -6.67 17.55 1.21
N ILE A 45 -5.86 16.63 1.74
CA ILE A 45 -5.58 15.31 1.19
C ILE A 45 -6.24 14.26 2.08
N GLU A 46 -6.99 13.36 1.44
CA GLU A 46 -7.65 12.25 2.13
C GLU A 46 -6.84 10.97 2.01
N TRP A 47 -6.87 10.16 3.07
CA TRP A 47 -6.39 8.79 3.05
C TRP A 47 -7.39 7.91 2.30
N THR A 48 -6.92 7.17 1.31
CA THR A 48 -7.78 6.36 0.44
C THR A 48 -7.54 4.87 0.55
N GLY A 49 -6.42 4.45 1.14
CA GLY A 49 -6.11 3.04 1.27
C GLY A 49 -5.05 2.73 2.32
N VAL A 50 -5.13 1.53 2.87
CA VAL A 50 -4.15 0.95 3.80
C VAL A 50 -3.86 -0.50 3.42
N LYS A 51 -2.58 -0.88 3.45
CA LYS A 51 -2.13 -2.26 3.25
C LYS A 51 -0.94 -2.56 4.16
N PHE A 52 -0.97 -3.70 4.82
CA PHE A 52 0.19 -4.24 5.52
C PHE A 52 1.06 -5.04 4.55
N SER A 53 2.37 -5.04 4.78
CA SER A 53 3.26 -6.04 4.19
C SER A 53 2.89 -7.43 4.73
N SER A 54 3.20 -8.48 3.96
CA SER A 54 2.95 -9.87 4.34
C SER A 54 3.65 -10.28 5.64
N ASP A 55 4.82 -9.70 5.91
CA ASP A 55 5.58 -9.90 7.16
C ASP A 55 5.12 -8.99 8.31
N GLY A 56 4.17 -8.08 8.04
CA GLY A 56 3.57 -7.17 9.01
C GLY A 56 4.47 -6.04 9.49
N LYS A 57 5.68 -5.88 8.93
CA LYS A 57 6.64 -4.86 9.39
C LYS A 57 6.40 -3.49 8.80
N MET A 58 5.69 -3.40 7.68
CA MET A 58 5.45 -2.15 6.97
C MET A 58 3.97 -1.93 6.68
N ILE A 59 3.61 -0.65 6.58
CA ILE A 59 2.29 -0.18 6.18
C ILE A 59 2.45 0.73 4.96
N LEU A 60 1.68 0.46 3.90
CA LEU A 60 1.45 1.39 2.80
C LEU A 60 0.16 2.14 3.04
N LEU A 61 0.23 3.46 3.00
CA LEU A 61 -0.92 4.35 3.02
C LEU A 61 -1.02 5.11 1.71
N ALA A 62 -2.16 4.96 1.04
CA ALA A 62 -2.46 5.68 -0.18
C ALA A 62 -3.28 6.93 0.13
N THR A 63 -3.07 7.98 -0.67
CA THR A 63 -3.81 9.24 -0.54
C THR A 63 -4.36 9.68 -1.89
N ASN A 64 -5.38 10.56 -1.89
CA ASN A 64 -5.87 11.18 -3.12
C ASN A 64 -5.01 12.37 -3.61
N GLY A 65 -3.87 12.64 -2.95
CA GLY A 65 -2.98 13.78 -3.20
C GLY A 65 -1.69 13.44 -3.93
N GLY A 66 -1.56 12.23 -4.48
CA GLY A 66 -0.41 11.83 -5.31
C GLY A 66 0.79 11.38 -4.48
N VAL A 67 0.53 11.08 -3.21
CA VAL A 67 1.52 10.66 -2.23
C VAL A 67 1.11 9.30 -1.67
N ILE A 68 2.05 8.37 -1.65
CA ILE A 68 1.92 7.10 -0.93
C ILE A 68 2.99 7.08 0.16
N HIS A 69 2.58 6.76 1.38
CA HIS A 69 3.47 6.68 2.54
C HIS A 69 3.82 5.23 2.82
N LEU A 70 5.10 4.93 3.00
CA LEU A 70 5.60 3.67 3.54
C LEU A 70 6.07 3.91 4.97
N ILE A 71 5.58 3.09 5.91
CA ILE A 71 5.69 3.35 7.35
C ILE A 71 6.13 2.09 8.08
N ASP A 72 6.99 2.22 9.08
CA ASP A 72 7.32 1.16 10.03
C ASP A 72 6.08 0.86 10.88
N ALA A 73 5.56 -0.36 10.77
CA ALA A 73 4.33 -0.74 11.45
C ALA A 73 4.46 -0.66 12.98
N PHE A 74 5.63 -0.96 13.54
CA PHE A 74 5.86 -1.04 14.99
C PHE A 74 6.11 0.31 15.65
N GLN A 75 6.75 1.23 14.91
CA GLN A 75 7.17 2.53 15.41
C GLN A 75 6.25 3.66 14.93
N GLY A 76 5.49 3.44 13.85
CA GLY A 76 4.68 4.49 13.23
C GLY A 76 5.51 5.55 12.50
N THR A 77 6.79 5.29 12.28
CA THR A 77 7.71 6.24 11.65
C THR A 77 7.66 6.11 10.14
N GLN A 78 7.60 7.26 9.44
CA GLN A 78 7.71 7.32 7.99
C GLN A 78 9.07 6.75 7.55
N LEU A 79 9.04 5.71 6.71
CA LEU A 79 10.22 5.14 6.07
C LEU A 79 10.51 5.87 4.76
N HIS A 80 9.52 5.92 3.86
CA HIS A 80 9.66 6.51 2.53
C HIS A 80 8.38 7.13 2.03
N THR A 81 8.50 8.15 1.18
CA THR A 81 7.37 8.82 0.53
C THR A 81 7.47 8.62 -0.97
N PHE A 82 6.49 7.95 -1.57
CA PHE A 82 6.46 7.70 -3.01
C PHE A 82 5.61 8.75 -3.72
N THR A 83 6.24 9.46 -4.65
CA THR A 83 5.63 10.53 -5.44
C THR A 83 5.79 10.29 -6.95
N GLY A 84 5.05 11.07 -7.73
CA GLY A 84 5.13 11.06 -9.19
C GLY A 84 4.29 9.97 -9.85
N HIS A 85 3.35 9.35 -9.14
CA HIS A 85 2.18 8.72 -9.78
C HIS A 85 1.11 9.80 -9.96
N THR A 86 0.35 9.73 -11.06
CA THR A 86 -0.77 10.64 -11.31
C THR A 86 -2.01 10.15 -10.57
N VAL A 87 -2.74 11.08 -9.95
CA VAL A 87 -4.01 10.83 -9.25
C VAL A 87 -5.00 11.95 -9.56
N THR A 88 -6.29 11.67 -9.41
CA THR A 88 -7.33 12.70 -9.25
C THR A 88 -8.04 12.52 -7.92
N ARG A 89 -8.49 13.62 -7.31
CA ARG A 89 -9.21 13.59 -6.02
C ARG A 89 -10.45 12.68 -6.01
N SER A 90 -11.06 12.42 -7.17
CA SER A 90 -12.27 11.60 -7.30
C SER A 90 -12.03 10.09 -7.31
N THR A 91 -10.78 9.62 -7.34
CA THR A 91 -10.49 8.19 -7.52
C THR A 91 -9.46 7.73 -6.49
N PRO A 92 -9.79 6.73 -5.64
CA PRO A 92 -8.85 6.20 -4.67
C PRO A 92 -7.67 5.54 -5.37
N VAL A 93 -6.48 5.63 -4.77
CA VAL A 93 -5.27 5.02 -5.30
C VAL A 93 -5.17 3.61 -4.73
N GLU A 94 -5.22 2.62 -5.62
CA GLU A 94 -4.99 1.24 -5.25
C GLU A 94 -3.49 0.96 -5.14
N VAL A 95 -3.11 0.35 -4.01
CA VAL A 95 -1.74 -0.01 -3.68
C VAL A 95 -1.66 -1.45 -3.20
N CYS A 96 -0.52 -2.10 -3.42
CA CYS A 96 -0.20 -3.39 -2.84
C CYS A 96 1.31 -3.57 -2.65
N PHE A 97 1.68 -4.58 -1.87
CA PHE A 97 3.05 -5.04 -1.76
C PHE A 97 3.26 -6.30 -2.62
N THR A 98 4.50 -6.53 -3.01
CA THR A 98 4.95 -7.89 -3.32
C THR A 98 5.02 -8.77 -2.06
N PRO A 99 5.00 -10.10 -2.18
CA PRO A 99 4.86 -11.02 -1.04
C PRO A 99 6.09 -11.05 -0.14
N ASP A 100 7.24 -10.63 -0.66
CA ASP A 100 8.50 -10.43 0.06
C ASP A 100 8.64 -9.02 0.63
N ALA A 101 7.63 -8.16 0.42
CA ALA A 101 7.59 -6.76 0.80
C ALA A 101 8.69 -5.87 0.19
N GLN A 102 9.48 -6.38 -0.76
CA GLN A 102 10.58 -5.62 -1.37
C GLN A 102 10.08 -4.49 -2.26
N TYR A 103 8.87 -4.63 -2.81
CA TYR A 103 8.30 -3.64 -3.71
C TYR A 103 6.91 -3.19 -3.28
N ALA A 104 6.71 -1.88 -3.36
CA ALA A 104 5.41 -1.25 -3.31
C ALA A 104 4.92 -1.00 -4.74
N ILE A 105 3.64 -1.26 -4.99
CA ILE A 105 3.02 -1.15 -6.31
C ILE A 105 1.80 -0.25 -6.19
N SER A 106 1.57 0.62 -7.17
CA SER A 106 0.33 1.38 -7.26
C SER A 106 -0.23 1.47 -8.67
N GLY A 107 -1.56 1.51 -8.78
CA GLY A 107 -2.24 1.94 -9.99
C GLY A 107 -2.26 3.47 -10.10
N SER A 108 -2.15 4.01 -11.31
CA SER A 108 -2.17 5.45 -11.54
C SER A 108 -3.31 5.87 -12.48
N GLN A 109 -3.70 7.13 -12.37
CA GLN A 109 -4.70 7.77 -13.24
C GLN A 109 -4.30 7.77 -14.71
N ASP A 110 -3.00 7.78 -15.00
CA ASP A 110 -2.46 7.76 -16.36
C ASP A 110 -2.53 6.38 -17.04
N GLY A 111 -3.13 5.38 -16.38
CA GLY A 111 -3.23 4.02 -16.89
C GLY A 111 -1.97 3.17 -16.67
N ARG A 112 -1.01 3.66 -15.88
CA ARG A 112 0.25 2.96 -15.63
C ARG A 112 0.34 2.40 -14.22
N VAL A 113 1.05 1.29 -14.09
CA VAL A 113 1.38 0.73 -12.78
C VAL A 113 2.79 1.15 -12.41
N HIS A 114 2.94 1.71 -11.21
CA HIS A 114 4.21 2.19 -10.71
C HIS A 114 4.77 1.23 -9.67
N VAL A 115 6.09 1.02 -9.69
CA VAL A 115 6.79 0.11 -8.78
C VAL A 115 7.93 0.85 -8.09
N TRP A 116 7.94 0.79 -6.75
CA TRP A 116 8.99 1.37 -5.91
C TRP A 116 9.67 0.31 -5.07
N GLY A 117 10.95 0.50 -4.80
CA GLY A 117 11.69 -0.30 -3.82
C GLY A 117 11.36 0.13 -2.40
N SER A 118 10.87 -0.79 -1.57
CA SER A 118 10.53 -0.52 -0.17
C SER A 118 11.75 -0.10 0.66
N ASP A 119 12.93 -0.64 0.36
CA ASP A 119 14.16 -0.29 1.09
C ASP A 119 14.79 1.00 0.58
N SER A 120 14.80 1.18 -0.75
CA SER A 120 15.49 2.30 -1.40
C SER A 120 14.69 3.59 -1.42
N GLY A 121 13.36 3.51 -1.31
CA GLY A 121 12.47 4.66 -1.49
C GLY A 121 12.28 5.08 -2.95
N GLN A 122 12.96 4.44 -3.89
CA GLN A 122 13.07 4.91 -5.27
C GLN A 122 12.04 4.25 -6.19
N LYS A 123 11.57 5.01 -7.17
CA LYS A 123 10.78 4.48 -8.29
C LYS A 123 11.71 3.64 -9.17
N LEU A 124 11.44 2.34 -9.26
CA LEU A 124 12.28 1.39 -9.98
C LEU A 124 11.84 1.24 -11.43
N THR A 125 10.53 1.13 -11.65
CA THR A 125 9.98 0.95 -12.99
C THR A 125 8.52 1.39 -13.06
N VAL A 126 8.04 1.51 -14.29
CA VAL A 126 6.64 1.76 -14.63
C VAL A 126 6.22 0.69 -15.62
N LEU A 127 5.17 -0.06 -15.29
CA LEU A 127 4.65 -1.13 -16.11
C LEU A 127 3.50 -0.60 -16.98
N GLU A 128 3.61 -0.82 -18.28
CA GLU A 128 2.64 -0.41 -19.28
C GLU A 128 1.65 -1.57 -19.54
N GLY A 129 0.41 -1.39 -19.11
CA GLY A 129 -0.69 -2.33 -19.36
C GLY A 129 -1.58 -1.97 -20.54
N ASN A 130 -1.26 -0.88 -21.26
CA ASN A 130 -2.12 -0.27 -22.29
C ASN A 130 -3.53 0.04 -21.77
N HIS A 131 -3.65 0.47 -20.51
CA HIS A 131 -4.92 0.89 -19.96
C HIS A 131 -5.35 2.23 -20.58
N PRO A 132 -6.59 2.37 -21.08
CA PRO A 132 -7.05 3.61 -21.70
C PRO A 132 -7.45 4.68 -20.67
N GLY A 133 -7.30 4.41 -19.37
CA GLY A 133 -7.75 5.29 -18.31
C GLY A 133 -7.33 4.82 -16.92
N PRO A 134 -7.89 5.44 -15.87
CA PRO A 134 -7.43 5.27 -14.48
C PRO A 134 -7.49 3.83 -14.02
N ILE A 135 -6.39 3.33 -13.45
CA ILE A 135 -6.36 2.00 -12.85
C ILE A 135 -7.23 2.00 -11.60
N GLN A 136 -8.19 1.09 -11.56
CA GLN A 136 -9.16 0.93 -10.47
C GLN A 136 -8.82 -0.21 -9.53
N CYS A 137 -7.90 -1.10 -9.93
CA CYS A 137 -7.49 -2.24 -9.13
C CYS A 137 -6.06 -2.65 -9.48
N VAL A 138 -5.26 -2.94 -8.46
CA VAL A 138 -4.01 -3.69 -8.58
C VAL A 138 -4.04 -4.86 -7.60
N ALA A 139 -3.67 -6.04 -8.06
CA ALA A 139 -3.67 -7.25 -7.24
C ALA A 139 -2.43 -8.09 -7.52
N PHE A 140 -1.76 -8.51 -6.45
CA PHE A 140 -0.61 -9.40 -6.55
C PHE A 140 -1.00 -10.80 -6.10
N ASN A 141 -0.68 -11.81 -6.91
CA ASN A 141 -0.79 -13.21 -6.55
C ASN A 141 0.50 -13.66 -5.88
N PRO A 142 0.52 -13.87 -4.55
CA PRO A 142 1.74 -14.18 -3.84
C PRO A 142 2.31 -15.56 -4.13
N LYS A 143 1.45 -16.49 -4.58
CA LYS A 143 1.86 -17.88 -4.82
C LYS A 143 2.68 -18.03 -6.10
N TYR A 144 2.38 -17.23 -7.12
CA TYR A 144 2.95 -17.38 -8.46
C TYR A 144 3.68 -16.12 -8.96
N MET A 145 3.91 -15.13 -8.11
CA MET A 145 4.60 -13.88 -8.46
C MET A 145 3.96 -13.18 -9.67
N MET A 146 2.63 -13.11 -9.69
CA MET A 146 1.88 -12.49 -10.79
C MET A 146 1.25 -11.20 -10.32
N LEU A 147 1.22 -10.21 -11.20
CA LEU A 147 0.53 -8.93 -10.97
C LEU A 147 -0.62 -8.81 -11.97
N ALA A 148 -1.75 -8.30 -11.51
CA ALA A 148 -2.88 -7.92 -12.34
C ALA A 148 -3.24 -6.46 -12.07
N SER A 149 -3.62 -5.74 -13.12
CA SER A 149 -4.25 -4.42 -13.00
C SER A 149 -5.48 -4.33 -13.90
N ALA A 150 -6.44 -3.52 -13.48
CA ALA A 150 -7.70 -3.38 -14.20
C ALA A 150 -8.24 -1.96 -14.21
N CYS A 151 -8.82 -1.59 -15.34
CA CYS A 151 -9.78 -0.50 -15.50
C CYS A 151 -10.92 -0.99 -16.43
N THR A 152 -11.11 -0.38 -17.60
CA THR A 152 -12.00 -0.93 -18.64
C THR A 152 -11.40 -2.14 -19.36
N ASN A 153 -10.08 -2.32 -19.32
CA ASN A 153 -9.37 -3.54 -19.73
C ASN A 153 -8.52 -4.07 -18.57
N MET A 154 -7.97 -5.28 -18.74
CA MET A 154 -7.09 -5.92 -17.78
C MET A 154 -5.70 -6.12 -18.39
N ALA A 155 -4.67 -5.99 -17.55
CA ALA A 155 -3.30 -6.35 -17.87
C ALA A 155 -2.77 -7.32 -16.82
N PHE A 156 -1.92 -8.26 -17.26
CA PHE A 156 -1.33 -9.28 -16.41
C PHE A 156 0.17 -9.37 -16.67
N TRP A 157 0.96 -9.36 -15.60
CA TRP A 157 2.39 -9.64 -15.64
C TRP A 157 2.61 -10.99 -15.01
N LEU A 158 3.05 -11.95 -15.83
CA LEU A 158 3.29 -13.33 -15.45
C LEU A 158 4.80 -13.61 -15.51
N PRO A 159 5.32 -14.52 -14.67
CA PRO A 159 6.70 -14.97 -14.77
C PRO A 159 6.95 -15.64 -16.14
N ASN A 160 8.16 -15.48 -16.67
CA ASN A 160 8.57 -16.17 -17.88
C ASN A 160 8.69 -17.68 -17.59
N LEU A 161 7.88 -18.51 -18.26
CA LEU A 161 7.81 -19.95 -18.00
C LEU A 161 9.11 -20.68 -18.36
N GLU A 162 9.87 -20.16 -19.34
CA GLU A 162 11.14 -20.78 -19.76
C GLU A 162 12.23 -20.71 -18.68
N GLU A 163 12.24 -19.65 -17.85
CA GLU A 163 13.20 -19.50 -16.75
C GLU A 163 12.86 -20.40 -15.54
N VAL A 164 11.57 -20.69 -15.33
CA VAL A 164 11.09 -21.56 -14.25
C VAL A 164 11.43 -23.03 -14.51
N ASP A 165 11.35 -23.47 -15.77
CA ASP A 165 11.73 -24.82 -16.18
C ASP A 165 13.24 -25.07 -16.05
N GLU A 166 14.09 -24.07 -16.30
CA GLU A 166 15.54 -24.20 -16.11
C GLU A 166 15.94 -24.18 -14.63
N ALA A 167 15.27 -23.36 -13.80
CA ALA A 167 15.50 -23.35 -12.35
C ALA A 167 15.08 -24.67 -11.69
N SER A 168 13.97 -25.26 -12.12
CA SER A 168 13.50 -26.55 -11.61
C SER A 168 14.43 -27.70 -12.02
N LYS A 169 14.93 -27.73 -13.27
CA LYS A 169 15.95 -28.71 -13.71
C LYS A 169 17.27 -28.60 -12.95
N ARG A 170 17.72 -27.40 -12.58
CA ARG A 170 18.96 -27.19 -11.79
C ARG A 170 18.86 -27.64 -10.33
N SER A 171 17.65 -27.90 -9.82
CA SER A 171 17.42 -28.29 -8.42
C SER A 171 17.42 -29.80 -8.16
N LEU A 172 17.55 -30.63 -9.20
CA LEU A 172 17.68 -32.07 -9.03
C LEU A 172 19.15 -32.42 -8.73
N PRO A 173 19.47 -33.07 -7.60
CA PRO A 173 20.81 -33.57 -7.37
C PRO A 173 21.12 -34.67 -8.40
N SER A 174 22.36 -34.64 -8.92
CA SER A 174 22.93 -35.62 -9.86
C SER A 174 22.94 -37.04 -9.31
#